data_AF-A0A0Q6TQA3-F1
#
_entry.id   AF-A0A0Q6TQA3-F1
#
_cell.length_a   1.000
_cell.length_b   1.000
_cell.length_c   1.000
_cell.angle_alpha   90.00
_cell.angle_beta   90.00
_cell.angle_gamma   90.00
#
_symmetry.space_group_name_H-M   'P 1'
#
loop_
_entity.id
_entity.type
_entity.pdbx_description
1 polymer ?
#
loop_
_entity_poly.entity_id
_entity_poly.type
_entity_poly.pdbx_seq_one_letter_code
_entity_poly.pdbx_strand_id
1 'polypeptide(L)'
;MSETVLELPPAPAPGKACGSCGLCCKVLAIEALDKADGVWCSHFKKGGGCGFYEHRPAACRGFHCLWLTSEKLGDDWRPDKAGFVMYSDRDGKRLNLVVDPGKPAAWRREPYYSYIKAMSRRSFDGYELVVCVGDRRIVVFPSEEIDLGALSPDRKLVSGYVEQDGALTPFAMVLADVE
;
A
#
# COMPACT_ATOMS: atom_id res chain seq x y z
N MET A 1 7.71 -31.65 4.44
CA MET A 1 7.85 -30.86 3.20
C MET A 1 6.52 -30.15 2.98
N SER A 2 6.41 -28.90 3.45
CA SER A 2 5.17 -28.15 3.35
C SER A 2 5.05 -27.65 1.92
N GLU A 3 4.10 -28.20 1.17
CA GLU A 3 3.70 -27.67 -0.13
C GLU A 3 3.22 -26.24 0.09
N THR A 4 4.04 -25.28 -0.34
CA THR A 4 3.60 -23.89 -0.46
C THR A 4 2.50 -23.87 -1.50
N VAL A 5 1.26 -23.80 -1.05
CA VAL A 5 0.13 -23.42 -1.90
C VAL A 5 0.50 -22.06 -2.47
N LEU A 6 0.93 -22.04 -3.73
CA LEU A 6 1.05 -20.82 -4.53
C LEU A 6 -0.37 -20.33 -4.72
N GLU A 7 -0.89 -19.59 -3.73
CA GLU A 7 -2.14 -18.86 -3.88
C GLU A 7 -1.98 -17.95 -5.10
N LEU A 8 -2.77 -18.24 -6.13
CA LEU A 8 -2.87 -17.38 -7.30
C LEU A 8 -3.30 -15.99 -6.83
N PRO A 9 -2.70 -14.92 -7.38
CA PRO A 9 -3.10 -13.58 -7.01
C PRO A 9 -4.60 -13.40 -7.27
N PRO A 10 -5.33 -12.71 -6.39
CA PRO A 10 -6.77 -12.55 -6.51
C PRO A 10 -7.13 -11.92 -7.86
N ALA A 11 -8.11 -12.51 -8.54
CA ALA A 11 -8.63 -12.01 -9.80
C ALA A 11 -9.25 -10.60 -9.62
N PRO A 12 -9.28 -9.77 -10.68
CA PRO A 12 -10.05 -8.53 -10.67
C PRO A 12 -11.52 -8.77 -10.30
N ALA A 13 -12.07 -7.89 -9.46
CA ALA A 13 -13.50 -7.89 -9.16
C ALA A 13 -14.34 -7.58 -10.42
N PRO A 14 -15.60 -8.05 -10.49
CA PRO A 14 -16.47 -7.81 -11.64
C PRO A 14 -16.55 -6.32 -12.02
N GLY A 15 -16.40 -6.03 -13.32
CA GLY A 15 -16.44 -4.66 -13.85
C GLY A 15 -15.18 -3.82 -13.59
N LYS A 16 -14.12 -4.39 -12.99
CA LYS A 16 -12.87 -3.68 -12.73
C LYS A 16 -11.76 -4.08 -13.66
N ALA A 17 -11.09 -3.07 -14.21
CA ALA A 17 -9.88 -3.22 -14.99
C ALA A 17 -8.97 -2.02 -14.76
N CYS A 18 -7.66 -2.20 -14.91
CA CYS A 18 -6.71 -1.09 -14.84
C CYS A 18 -7.05 0.01 -15.85
N GLY A 19 -7.42 -0.35 -17.09
CA GLY A 19 -7.68 0.60 -18.17
C GLY A 19 -6.51 1.57 -18.34
N SER A 20 -6.79 2.87 -18.32
CA SER A 20 -5.78 3.95 -18.40
C SER A 20 -4.95 4.18 -17.12
N CYS A 21 -5.30 3.55 -15.99
CA CYS A 21 -4.64 3.79 -14.70
C CYS A 21 -3.32 3.03 -14.66
N GLY A 22 -2.26 3.75 -14.27
CA GLY A 22 -0.93 3.17 -14.06
C GLY A 22 -0.24 3.67 -12.80
N LEU A 23 -0.97 4.13 -11.78
CA LEU A 23 -0.32 4.74 -10.62
C LEU A 23 0.67 3.78 -9.92
N CYS A 24 0.40 2.47 -9.90
CA CYS A 24 1.36 1.47 -9.41
C CYS A 24 2.70 1.47 -10.18
N CYS A 25 2.68 1.77 -11.49
CA CYS A 25 3.88 1.90 -12.31
C CYS A 25 4.73 3.13 -11.94
N LYS A 26 4.14 4.10 -11.21
CA LYS A 26 4.85 5.25 -10.66
C LYS A 26 5.31 4.97 -9.23
N VAL A 27 4.38 4.64 -8.34
CA VAL A 27 4.62 4.74 -6.89
C VAL A 27 5.34 3.55 -6.28
N LEU A 28 5.42 2.40 -6.95
CA LEU A 28 6.11 1.21 -6.43
C LEU A 28 7.49 1.06 -7.05
N ALA A 29 8.51 0.68 -6.28
CA ALA A 29 9.80 0.27 -6.81
C ALA A 29 9.68 -1.08 -7.55
N ILE A 30 10.45 -1.27 -8.63
CA ILE A 30 10.53 -2.53 -9.38
C ILE A 30 12.01 -2.84 -9.63
N GLU A 31 12.60 -3.67 -8.78
CA GLU A 31 14.02 -4.04 -8.80
C GLU A 31 14.45 -4.63 -10.16
N ALA A 32 13.66 -5.54 -10.71
CA ALA A 32 13.94 -6.18 -12.00
C ALA A 32 13.99 -5.21 -13.20
N LEU A 33 13.56 -3.95 -13.03
CA LEU A 33 13.63 -2.89 -14.04
C LEU A 33 14.55 -1.74 -13.61
N ASP A 34 15.27 -1.89 -12.50
CA ASP A 34 16.04 -0.81 -11.86
C ASP A 34 15.20 0.48 -11.69
N LYS A 35 13.94 0.31 -11.28
CA LYS A 35 12.97 1.41 -11.17
C LYS A 35 12.76 1.77 -9.71
N ALA A 36 13.24 2.95 -9.30
CA ALA A 36 12.91 3.53 -8.00
C ALA A 36 11.40 3.78 -7.83
N ASP A 37 10.94 3.81 -6.58
CA ASP A 37 9.58 4.23 -6.24
C ASP A 37 9.38 5.73 -6.52
N GLY A 38 8.12 6.16 -6.63
CA GLY A 38 7.78 7.54 -7.03
C GLY A 38 8.10 7.94 -8.48
N VAL A 39 8.92 7.16 -9.20
CA VAL A 39 9.32 7.41 -10.60
C VAL A 39 8.46 6.61 -11.58
N TRP A 40 8.02 7.25 -12.67
CA TRP A 40 7.29 6.57 -13.73
C TRP A 40 8.13 5.50 -14.41
N CYS A 41 7.58 4.30 -14.52
CA CYS A 41 8.15 3.22 -15.33
C CYS A 41 8.30 3.66 -16.79
N SER A 42 9.48 3.45 -17.38
CA SER A 42 9.78 3.77 -18.79
C SER A 42 8.87 3.06 -19.80
N HIS A 43 8.33 1.90 -19.41
CA HIS A 43 7.37 1.15 -20.22
C HIS A 43 5.93 1.66 -20.10
N PHE A 44 5.61 2.51 -19.12
CA PHE A 44 4.26 3.05 -18.99
C PHE A 44 3.98 4.08 -20.10
N LYS A 45 2.83 3.94 -20.75
CA LYS A 45 2.32 4.87 -21.75
C LYS A 45 1.05 5.52 -21.21
N LYS A 46 1.08 6.84 -21.05
CA LYS A 46 -0.08 7.62 -20.57
C LYS A 46 -1.31 7.32 -21.45
N GLY A 47 -2.40 6.88 -20.83
CA GLY A 47 -3.63 6.50 -21.53
C GLY A 47 -3.63 5.11 -22.18
N GLY A 48 -2.47 4.47 -22.34
CA GLY A 48 -2.31 3.17 -23.01
C GLY A 48 -1.85 2.01 -22.11
N GLY A 49 -1.53 2.28 -20.84
CA GLY A 49 -1.07 1.24 -19.91
C GLY A 49 0.39 0.84 -20.13
N CYS A 50 0.73 -0.42 -19.87
CA CYS A 50 2.11 -0.90 -20.02
C CYS A 50 2.40 -1.25 -21.48
N GLY A 51 3.34 -0.55 -22.12
CA GLY A 51 3.84 -0.86 -23.48
C GLY A 51 4.75 -2.09 -23.55
N PHE A 52 4.95 -2.79 -22.43
CA PHE A 52 5.75 -4.01 -22.30
C PHE A 52 4.96 -5.09 -21.56
N TYR A 53 3.65 -5.17 -21.83
CA TYR A 53 2.68 -5.95 -21.07
C TYR A 53 3.08 -7.44 -20.98
N GLU A 54 3.30 -8.12 -22.10
CA GLU A 54 3.63 -9.55 -22.11
C GLU A 54 4.92 -9.91 -21.34
N HIS A 55 5.87 -8.98 -21.31
CA HIS A 55 7.20 -9.20 -20.75
C HIS A 55 7.37 -8.60 -19.34
N ARG A 56 6.29 -8.13 -18.72
CA ARG A 56 6.30 -7.56 -17.36
C ARG A 56 7.03 -8.48 -16.36
N PRO A 57 7.92 -8.00 -15.50
CA PRO A 57 8.55 -8.84 -14.46
C PRO A 57 7.52 -9.51 -13.54
N ALA A 58 7.95 -10.54 -12.80
CA ALA A 58 7.10 -11.28 -11.86
C ALA A 58 6.37 -10.37 -10.87
N ALA A 59 7.06 -9.35 -10.31
CA ALA A 59 6.45 -8.35 -9.43
C ALA A 59 5.26 -7.63 -10.10
N CYS A 60 5.42 -7.20 -11.36
CA CYS A 60 4.36 -6.54 -12.12
C CYS A 60 3.22 -7.49 -12.57
N ARG A 61 3.48 -8.79 -12.70
CA ARG A 61 2.46 -9.80 -13.04
C ARG A 61 1.65 -10.24 -11.83
N GLY A 62 2.30 -10.39 -10.68
CA GLY A 62 1.66 -10.84 -9.44
C GLY A 62 0.92 -9.73 -8.69
N PHE A 63 1.19 -8.46 -8.99
CA PHE A 63 0.61 -7.34 -8.27
C PHE A 63 -0.82 -7.02 -8.69
N HIS A 64 -1.73 -6.97 -7.71
CA HIS A 64 -3.07 -6.43 -7.85
C HIS A 64 -3.32 -5.41 -6.72
N CYS A 65 -3.79 -4.21 -7.05
CA CYS A 65 -4.17 -3.24 -6.03
C CYS A 65 -5.53 -3.59 -5.41
N LEU A 66 -5.76 -3.16 -4.18
CA LEU A 66 -6.99 -3.42 -3.44
C LEU A 66 -8.23 -2.91 -4.17
N TRP A 67 -8.14 -1.79 -4.90
CA TRP A 67 -9.25 -1.33 -5.72
C TRP A 67 -9.61 -2.35 -6.81
N LEU A 68 -8.62 -2.95 -7.48
CA LEU A 68 -8.86 -3.88 -8.58
C LEU A 68 -9.56 -5.16 -8.10
N THR A 69 -9.30 -5.60 -6.87
CA THR A 69 -9.76 -6.88 -6.32
C THR A 69 -10.94 -6.76 -5.36
N SER A 70 -11.30 -5.55 -4.92
CA SER A 70 -12.38 -5.31 -3.97
C SER A 70 -13.63 -4.76 -4.63
N GLU A 71 -14.76 -5.46 -4.51
CA GLU A 71 -16.09 -4.96 -4.91
C GLU A 71 -16.56 -3.77 -4.05
N LYS A 72 -16.02 -3.63 -2.83
CA LYS A 72 -16.44 -2.61 -1.85
C LYS A 72 -15.93 -1.20 -2.17
N LEU A 73 -14.92 -1.08 -3.02
CA LEU A 73 -14.30 0.21 -3.34
C LEU A 73 -14.88 0.77 -4.65
N GLY A 74 -15.57 1.90 -4.58
CA GLY A 74 -16.11 2.55 -5.77
C GLY A 74 -15.04 3.07 -6.75
N ASP A 75 -15.48 3.63 -7.86
CA ASP A 75 -14.59 4.17 -8.91
C ASP A 75 -13.73 5.35 -8.41
N ASP A 76 -14.21 6.14 -7.45
CA ASP A 76 -13.43 7.22 -6.82
C ASP A 76 -12.18 6.72 -6.07
N TRP A 77 -12.10 5.43 -5.76
CA TRP A 77 -10.95 4.78 -5.15
C TRP A 77 -9.95 4.24 -6.17
N ARG A 78 -10.23 4.38 -7.47
CA ARG A 78 -9.31 4.02 -8.53
C ARG A 78 -8.02 4.82 -8.34
N PRO A 79 -6.82 4.20 -8.38
CA PRO A 79 -5.61 4.85 -7.87
C PRO A 79 -5.26 6.20 -8.50
N ASP A 80 -5.44 6.35 -9.81
CA ASP A 80 -5.16 7.62 -10.51
C ASP A 80 -6.14 8.75 -10.14
N LYS A 81 -7.34 8.43 -9.64
CA LYS A 81 -8.30 9.38 -9.07
C LYS A 81 -8.02 9.67 -7.61
N ALA A 82 -7.77 8.62 -6.83
CA ALA A 82 -7.52 8.72 -5.40
C ALA A 82 -6.18 9.38 -5.06
N GLY A 83 -5.17 9.22 -5.93
CA GLY A 83 -3.82 9.70 -5.70
C GLY A 83 -2.96 8.76 -4.84
N PHE A 84 -3.41 7.53 -4.64
CA PHE A 84 -2.68 6.50 -3.89
C PHE A 84 -3.09 5.09 -4.35
N VAL A 85 -2.22 4.12 -4.08
CA VAL A 85 -2.44 2.69 -4.32
C VAL A 85 -2.53 1.99 -2.97
N MET A 86 -3.54 1.15 -2.76
CA MET A 86 -3.61 0.26 -1.60
C MET A 86 -3.30 -1.17 -2.00
N TYR A 87 -2.55 -1.90 -1.16
CA TYR A 87 -2.34 -3.34 -1.30
C TYR A 87 -1.97 -3.97 0.04
N SER A 88 -2.26 -5.25 0.23
CA SER A 88 -1.82 -6.00 1.41
C SER A 88 -0.49 -6.70 1.15
N ASP A 89 0.35 -6.81 2.17
CA ASP A 89 1.53 -7.69 2.12
C ASP A 89 1.12 -9.16 2.03
N ARG A 90 2.10 -10.04 1.75
CA ARG A 90 1.86 -11.47 1.49
C ARG A 90 1.20 -12.20 2.65
N ASP A 91 1.48 -11.81 3.89
CA ASP A 91 0.87 -12.39 5.10
C ASP A 91 -0.54 -11.85 5.38
N GLY A 92 -1.00 -10.85 4.60
CA GLY A 92 -2.29 -10.20 4.76
C GLY A 92 -2.42 -9.34 6.02
N LYS A 93 -1.36 -9.18 6.82
CA LYS A 93 -1.39 -8.47 8.11
C LYS A 93 -1.16 -6.98 7.99
N ARG A 94 -0.44 -6.53 6.96
CA ARG A 94 -0.23 -5.12 6.67
C ARG A 94 -0.98 -4.67 5.44
N LEU A 95 -1.75 -3.59 5.56
CA LEU A 95 -2.30 -2.82 4.46
C LEU A 95 -1.41 -1.60 4.20
N ASN A 96 -0.76 -1.60 3.04
CA ASN A 96 0.05 -0.48 2.56
C ASN A 96 -0.81 0.47 1.73
N LEU A 97 -0.77 1.76 2.05
CA LEU A 97 -1.36 2.85 1.27
C LEU A 97 -0.22 3.72 0.73
N VAL A 98 0.20 3.46 -0.50
CA VAL A 98 1.32 4.16 -1.15
C VAL A 98 0.80 5.34 -1.94
N VAL A 99 1.11 6.54 -1.44
CA VAL A 99 0.64 7.82 -1.97
C VAL A 99 1.56 8.28 -3.10
N ASP A 100 0.98 8.89 -4.14
CA ASP A 100 1.76 9.62 -5.12
C ASP A 100 2.57 10.74 -4.43
N PRO A 101 3.91 10.75 -4.50
CA PRO A 101 4.73 11.81 -3.89
C PRO A 101 4.40 13.22 -4.42
N GLY A 102 3.84 13.34 -5.64
CA GLY A 102 3.36 14.61 -6.19
C GLY A 102 2.01 15.08 -5.61
N LYS A 103 1.34 14.25 -4.78
CA LYS A 103 0.08 14.56 -4.10
C LYS A 103 0.09 13.99 -2.67
N PRO A 104 1.04 14.39 -1.81
CA PRO A 104 1.28 13.73 -0.51
C PRO A 104 0.10 13.81 0.46
N ALA A 105 -0.80 14.79 0.29
CA ALA A 105 -1.99 14.96 1.10
C ALA A 105 -3.24 14.23 0.55
N ALA A 106 -3.15 13.51 -0.58
CA ALA A 106 -4.32 12.95 -1.25
C ALA A 106 -5.13 11.99 -0.37
N TRP A 107 -4.45 11.20 0.46
CA TRP A 107 -5.08 10.25 1.39
C TRP A 107 -5.83 10.92 2.54
N ARG A 108 -5.56 12.20 2.82
CA ARG A 108 -6.26 13.00 3.85
C ARG A 108 -7.56 13.63 3.35
N ARG A 109 -7.86 13.56 2.04
CA ARG A 109 -9.09 14.09 1.46
C ARG A 109 -10.27 13.17 1.76
N GLU A 110 -11.42 13.73 2.09
CA GLU A 110 -12.66 12.95 2.21
C GLU A 110 -13.16 12.48 0.82
N PRO A 111 -13.76 11.28 0.71
CA PRO A 111 -14.13 10.36 1.80
C PRO A 111 -13.01 9.40 2.26
N TYR A 112 -11.78 9.57 1.75
CA TYR A 112 -10.72 8.59 1.99
C TYR A 112 -10.25 8.57 3.44
N TYR A 113 -10.06 9.75 4.03
CA TYR A 113 -9.51 9.87 5.37
C TYR A 113 -10.38 9.16 6.42
N SER A 114 -11.67 9.47 6.47
CA SER A 114 -12.61 8.80 7.38
C SER A 114 -12.65 7.27 7.17
N TYR A 115 -12.60 6.81 5.92
CA TYR A 115 -12.58 5.38 5.61
C TYR A 115 -11.26 4.71 6.04
N ILE A 116 -10.11 5.37 5.85
CA ILE A 116 -8.80 4.89 6.31
C ILE A 116 -8.77 4.77 7.83
N LYS A 117 -9.30 5.77 8.56
CA LYS A 117 -9.44 5.72 10.03
C LYS A 117 -10.42 4.64 10.49
N ALA A 118 -11.45 4.31 9.70
CA ALA A 118 -12.32 3.18 9.99
C ALA A 118 -11.58 1.84 9.80
N MET A 119 -10.81 1.69 8.73
CA MET A 119 -10.01 0.49 8.46
C MET A 119 -8.91 0.26 9.50
N SER A 120 -8.31 1.32 10.05
CA SER A 120 -7.26 1.19 11.07
C SER A 120 -7.74 0.53 12.36
N ARG A 121 -9.05 0.38 12.58
CA ARG A 121 -9.60 -0.39 13.72
C ARG A 121 -9.14 -1.85 13.76
N ARG A 122 -8.75 -2.41 12.61
CA ARG A 122 -8.17 -3.77 12.56
C ARG A 122 -6.83 -3.88 13.31
N SER A 123 -6.22 -2.77 13.71
CA SER A 123 -5.05 -2.78 14.60
C SER A 123 -5.32 -3.39 15.96
N PHE A 124 -6.57 -3.38 16.44
CA PHE A 124 -6.95 -4.13 17.64
C PHE A 124 -6.84 -5.65 17.44
N ASP A 125 -6.89 -6.13 16.20
CA ASP A 125 -6.73 -7.53 15.82
C ASP A 125 -5.30 -7.86 15.32
N GLY A 126 -4.35 -6.95 15.57
CA GLY A 126 -2.94 -7.10 15.16
C GLY A 126 -2.69 -6.88 13.66
N TYR A 127 -3.54 -6.13 12.95
CA TYR A 127 -3.26 -5.68 11.58
C TYR A 127 -2.63 -4.28 11.58
N GLU A 128 -1.81 -4.01 10.57
CA GLU A 128 -1.15 -2.71 10.42
C GLU A 128 -1.72 -1.97 9.22
N LEU A 129 -1.93 -0.66 9.35
CA LEU A 129 -2.21 0.23 8.22
C LEU A 129 -1.09 1.26 8.14
N VAL A 130 -0.32 1.20 7.05
CA VAL A 130 0.83 2.07 6.85
C VAL A 130 0.62 2.93 5.62
N VAL A 131 0.67 4.24 5.81
CA VAL A 131 0.72 5.21 4.72
C VAL A 131 2.17 5.47 4.34
N CYS A 132 2.49 5.29 3.06
CA CYS A 132 3.82 5.48 2.50
C CYS A 132 3.83 6.67 1.55
N VAL A 133 4.71 7.64 1.79
CA VAL A 133 4.91 8.81 0.90
C VAL A 133 6.38 8.90 0.55
N GLY A 134 6.78 8.31 -0.59
CA GLY A 134 8.19 8.02 -0.86
C GLY A 134 8.76 7.15 0.26
N ASP A 135 9.86 7.58 0.90
CA ASP A 135 10.46 6.91 2.06
C ASP A 135 9.75 7.19 3.39
N ARG A 136 8.82 8.16 3.44
CA ARG A 136 8.10 8.47 4.69
C ARG A 136 7.13 7.35 5.05
N ARG A 137 7.08 6.95 6.32
CA ARG A 137 6.16 5.93 6.85
C ARG A 137 5.32 6.50 7.99
N ILE A 138 4.00 6.36 7.89
CA ILE A 138 3.05 6.80 8.90
C ILE A 138 2.16 5.61 9.25
N VAL A 139 2.18 5.18 10.50
CA VAL A 139 1.28 4.12 10.99
C VAL A 139 -0.02 4.76 11.45
N VAL A 140 -1.15 4.28 10.92
CA VAL A 140 -2.46 4.84 11.22
C VAL A 140 -3.19 3.95 12.21
N PHE A 141 -3.56 4.53 13.35
CA PHE A 141 -4.42 3.93 14.37
C PHE A 141 -5.81 4.56 14.32
N PRO A 142 -6.80 4.05 15.07
CA PRO A 142 -8.12 4.69 15.17
C PRO A 142 -8.06 6.05 15.88
N SER A 143 -7.30 6.15 16.97
CA SER A 143 -7.16 7.39 17.76
C SER A 143 -6.24 8.41 17.08
N GLU A 144 -5.13 7.96 16.52
CA GLU A 144 -4.04 8.85 16.07
C GLU A 144 -3.29 8.33 14.84
N GLU A 145 -2.27 9.06 14.44
CA GLU A 145 -1.31 8.72 13.39
C GLU A 145 0.09 8.86 14.00
N ILE A 146 0.95 7.86 13.85
CA ILE A 146 2.33 7.92 14.32
C ILE A 146 3.23 8.01 13.08
N ASP A 147 3.85 9.18 12.92
CA ASP A 147 4.76 9.47 11.81
C ASP A 147 6.19 9.07 12.20
N LEU A 148 6.71 8.03 11.54
CA LEU A 148 8.06 7.50 11.78
C LEU A 148 9.12 8.26 10.97
N GLY A 149 8.73 9.25 10.18
CA GLY A 149 9.63 9.96 9.27
C GLY A 149 10.06 9.10 8.08
N ALA A 150 11.17 9.49 7.45
CA ALA A 150 11.75 8.77 6.31
C ALA A 150 12.50 7.53 6.79
N LEU A 151 12.13 6.36 6.25
CA LEU A 151 12.73 5.08 6.57
C LEU A 151 13.31 4.43 5.31
N SER A 152 14.54 3.92 5.43
CA SER A 152 15.14 3.10 4.39
C SER A 152 14.33 1.80 4.19
N PRO A 153 14.26 1.24 2.96
CA PRO A 153 13.41 0.07 2.65
C PRO A 153 13.70 -1.19 3.47
N ASP A 154 14.90 -1.32 4.01
CA ASP A 154 15.40 -2.42 4.83
C ASP A 154 14.99 -2.32 6.31
N ARG A 155 14.53 -1.14 6.75
CA ARG A 155 14.12 -0.92 8.14
C ARG A 155 12.80 -1.62 8.45
N LYS A 156 12.81 -2.45 9.48
CA LYS A 156 11.60 -3.09 10.00
C LYS A 156 10.91 -2.14 10.96
N LEU A 157 9.61 -1.90 10.73
CA LEU A 157 8.74 -1.22 11.68
C LEU A 157 7.94 -2.26 12.48
N VAL A 158 7.70 -1.96 13.74
CA VAL A 158 6.79 -2.68 14.63
C VAL A 158 5.78 -1.70 15.18
N SER A 159 4.53 -2.12 15.24
CA SER A 159 3.44 -1.34 15.81
C SER A 159 2.49 -2.20 16.63
N GLY A 160 1.77 -1.58 17.55
CA GLY A 160 0.86 -2.28 18.45
C GLY A 160 0.27 -1.35 19.50
N TYR A 161 -0.14 -1.94 20.62
CA TYR A 161 -0.70 -1.23 21.77
C TYR A 161 0.04 -1.61 23.04
N VAL A 162 0.24 -0.63 23.92
CA VAL A 162 0.64 -0.86 25.31
C VAL A 162 -0.55 -0.52 26.19
N GLU A 163 -0.85 -1.39 27.15
CA GLU A 163 -1.84 -1.09 28.18
C GLU A 163 -1.18 -0.29 29.32
N GLN A 164 -1.68 0.91 29.57
CA GLN A 164 -1.25 1.79 30.66
C GLN A 164 -2.48 2.33 31.38
N ASP A 165 -2.57 2.11 32.68
CA ASP A 165 -3.69 2.57 33.53
C ASP A 165 -5.09 2.17 33.00
N GLY A 166 -5.19 1.00 32.37
CA GLY A 166 -6.43 0.48 31.78
C GLY A 166 -6.81 1.11 30.43
N ALA A 167 -5.95 1.95 29.86
CA ALA A 167 -6.09 2.51 28.51
C ALA A 167 -5.09 1.85 27.54
N LEU A 168 -5.53 1.62 26.31
CA LEU A 168 -4.68 1.15 25.22
C LEU A 168 -4.07 2.35 24.49
N THR A 169 -2.77 2.55 24.66
CA THR A 169 -2.00 3.57 23.94
C THR A 169 -1.32 2.93 22.74
N PRO A 170 -1.57 3.38 21.50
CA PRO A 170 -0.88 2.85 20.33
C PRO A 170 0.60 3.25 20.33
N PHE A 171 1.45 2.40 19.77
CA PHE A 171 2.85 2.72 19.51
C PHE A 171 3.25 2.23 18.12
N ALA A 172 4.22 2.93 17.53
CA ALA A 172 4.94 2.46 16.36
C ALA A 172 6.40 2.87 16.50
N MET A 173 7.31 1.98 16.14
CA MET A 173 8.74 2.21 16.21
C MET A 173 9.49 1.44 15.13
N VAL A 174 10.69 1.91 14.83
CA VAL A 174 11.63 1.22 13.95
C VAL A 174 12.49 0.32 14.80
N LEU A 175 12.56 -0.96 14.45
CA LEU A 175 13.55 -1.85 15.04
C LEU A 175 14.93 -1.38 14.58
N ALA A 176 15.76 -0.94 15.52
CA ALA A 176 17.18 -0.81 15.29
C ALA A 176 17.72 -2.20 14.91
N ASP A 177 18.67 -2.24 13.97
CA ASP A 177 19.27 -3.50 13.52
C ASP A 177 19.78 -4.25 14.74
N VAL A 178 19.18 -5.41 15.04
CA VAL A 178 19.88 -6.42 15.82
C VAL A 178 20.81 -7.06 14.79
N GLU A 179 22.10 -6.71 14.86
CA GLU A 179 23.16 -7.42 14.12
C GLU A 179 23.11 -8.93 14.38
#